data_AF-H6L5G3-F1
#
_entry.id   AF-H6L5G3-F1
#
_cell.length_a   1.000
_cell.length_b   1.000
_cell.length_c   1.000
_cell.angle_alpha   90.00
_cell.angle_beta   90.00
_cell.angle_gamma   90.00
#
_symmetry.space_group_name_H-M   'P 1'
#
loop_
_entity.id
_entity.type
_entity.pdbx_description
1 polymer ?
#
loop_
_entity_poly.entity_id
_entity_poly.type
_entity_poly.pdbx_seq_one_letter_code
_entity_poly.pdbx_strand_id
1 'polypeptide(L)'
;MKDAAALSQIPTEKELVERPVLSPTPMADSISLRLEMKEHSIEIAMKEEELGQKELSAERLAALRAWWEQLPENVQQQIQRKEVELELVTQLSSTDEAKMQPEQTDPQIEQTGEALEEIIGSSPEMTFRVNTTLLNKTAELASTEGSTSIHILKKVSADLKSFDQEVHLTTASIRQANLQTMQQWWMNLPEDIQLKIQQGELRIDLSAVALDRGIESAELLGEKSHQQALLMGDLLQQIVGFYRQDGKNYPLGRIRTQALIEPYQEEMKLDEKVNTLIRIQLRPANELPAGPI
;
A
#
# COMPACT_ATOMS: atom_id res chain seq x y z
N MET A 1 63.05 -22.13 -48.01
CA MET A 1 62.40 -22.38 -46.71
C MET A 1 63.00 -21.36 -45.74
N LYS A 2 62.32 -20.26 -45.41
CA LYS A 2 61.16 -20.13 -44.49
C LYS A 2 61.59 -20.40 -43.03
N ASP A 3 61.34 -19.59 -42.01
CA ASP A 3 60.45 -18.44 -41.74
C ASP A 3 61.06 -17.65 -40.55
N ALA A 4 61.13 -16.30 -40.53
CA ALA A 4 60.13 -15.32 -40.05
C ALA A 4 59.76 -15.47 -38.56
N ALA A 5 60.18 -14.52 -37.69
CA ALA A 5 59.35 -13.48 -37.03
C ALA A 5 59.36 -13.73 -35.50
N ALA A 6 59.23 -12.80 -34.54
CA ALA A 6 59.26 -11.35 -34.42
C ALA A 6 59.27 -11.02 -32.90
N LEU A 7 59.76 -9.81 -32.53
CA LEU A 7 59.29 -8.93 -31.42
C LEU A 7 59.30 -9.48 -29.97
N SER A 8 60.11 -8.93 -29.06
CA SER A 8 59.99 -7.64 -28.32
C SER A 8 59.37 -7.78 -26.92
N GLN A 9 60.16 -7.34 -25.93
CA GLN A 9 59.80 -6.58 -24.72
C GLN A 9 58.65 -7.09 -23.84
N ILE A 10 58.98 -7.45 -22.59
CA ILE A 10 58.04 -7.38 -21.46
C ILE A 10 58.57 -6.33 -20.48
N PRO A 11 57.99 -5.11 -20.43
CA PRO A 11 58.14 -4.20 -19.32
C PRO A 11 57.00 -4.36 -18.30
N THR A 12 57.42 -4.24 -17.04
CA THR A 12 56.84 -3.70 -15.81
C THR A 12 55.38 -3.20 -15.76
N GLU A 13 54.83 -3.28 -14.54
CA GLU A 13 53.56 -2.72 -14.03
C GLU A 13 52.27 -3.43 -14.47
N LYS A 14 51.81 -4.35 -13.61
CA LYS A 14 50.39 -4.71 -13.57
C LYS A 14 49.62 -3.49 -13.09
N GLU A 15 48.98 -2.80 -14.03
CA GLU A 15 47.78 -2.00 -13.84
C GLU A 15 46.88 -2.65 -12.78
N LEU A 16 46.78 -2.00 -11.62
CA LEU A 16 45.56 -2.04 -10.83
C LEU A 16 44.46 -1.47 -11.72
N VAL A 17 43.73 -2.37 -12.39
CA VAL A 17 42.46 -2.02 -13.03
C VAL A 17 41.58 -1.47 -11.92
N GLU A 18 41.41 -0.15 -11.88
CA GLU A 18 40.34 0.48 -11.13
C GLU A 18 39.05 -0.18 -11.60
N ARG A 19 38.43 -0.94 -10.69
CA ARG A 19 37.07 -1.41 -10.93
C ARG A 19 36.24 -0.16 -11.19
N PRO A 20 35.40 -0.12 -12.23
CA PRO A 20 34.46 0.97 -12.35
C PRO A 20 33.67 1.00 -11.05
N VAL A 21 33.72 2.13 -10.35
CA VAL A 21 32.76 2.43 -9.30
C VAL A 21 31.42 2.42 -10.02
N LEU A 22 30.73 1.29 -9.94
CA LEU A 22 29.32 1.24 -10.23
C LEU A 22 28.71 2.22 -9.24
N SER A 23 28.44 3.45 -9.70
CA SER A 23 27.50 4.32 -9.04
C SER A 23 26.29 3.46 -8.71
N PRO A 24 25.82 3.40 -7.45
CA PRO A 24 24.62 2.65 -7.15
C PRO A 24 23.54 3.22 -8.07
N THR A 25 23.10 2.40 -9.03
CA THR A 25 21.84 2.65 -9.72
C THR A 25 20.83 2.83 -8.57
N PRO A 26 20.09 3.95 -8.48
CA PRO A 26 19.11 4.11 -7.43
C PRO A 26 18.14 2.93 -7.55
N MET A 27 18.27 1.99 -6.62
CA MET A 27 17.32 0.91 -6.43
C MET A 27 16.00 1.62 -6.08
N ALA A 28 14.89 1.24 -6.70
CA ALA A 28 13.66 2.02 -6.65
C ALA A 28 13.02 2.01 -5.25
N ASP A 29 13.56 2.83 -4.35
CA ASP A 29 12.97 3.23 -3.06
C ASP A 29 11.67 4.05 -3.29
N SER A 30 11.31 4.35 -4.54
CA SER A 30 10.09 5.06 -4.90
C SER A 30 8.99 4.10 -5.34
N ILE A 31 7.77 4.35 -4.89
CA ILE A 31 6.56 3.67 -5.37
C ILE A 31 5.65 4.65 -6.11
N SER A 32 4.85 4.15 -7.05
CA SER A 32 3.75 4.90 -7.63
C SER A 32 2.53 4.78 -6.71
N LEU A 33 2.10 5.91 -6.16
CA LEU A 33 0.87 6.06 -5.40
C LEU A 33 -0.27 6.49 -6.30
N ARG A 34 -1.45 5.95 -6.04
CA ARG A 34 -2.71 6.48 -6.56
C ARG A 34 -3.28 7.47 -5.56
N LEU A 35 -3.38 8.73 -5.97
CA LEU A 35 -4.00 9.78 -5.16
C LEU A 35 -5.30 10.26 -5.81
N GLU A 36 -6.37 10.27 -5.02
CA GLU A 36 -7.67 10.74 -5.46
C GLU A 36 -7.70 12.27 -5.61
N MET A 37 -8.15 12.74 -6.78
CA MET A 37 -8.49 14.14 -7.02
C MET A 37 -9.93 14.43 -6.56
N LYS A 38 -10.10 14.62 -5.24
CA LYS A 38 -11.41 14.73 -4.59
C LYS A 38 -12.33 15.79 -5.19
N GLU A 39 -11.77 16.90 -5.72
CA GLU A 39 -12.56 17.96 -6.35
C GLU A 39 -13.32 17.53 -7.62
N HIS A 40 -13.00 16.37 -8.18
CA HIS A 40 -13.58 15.88 -9.43
C HIS A 40 -14.37 14.58 -9.27
N SER A 41 -14.46 14.05 -8.05
CA SER A 41 -15.20 12.83 -7.78
C SER A 41 -16.70 13.10 -7.82
N ILE A 42 -17.48 12.14 -8.33
CA ILE A 42 -18.95 12.18 -8.30
C ILE A 42 -19.49 10.90 -7.66
N GLU A 43 -20.58 11.02 -6.93
CA GLU A 43 -21.39 9.89 -6.48
C GLU A 43 -22.74 9.94 -7.20
N ILE A 44 -23.11 8.84 -7.83
CA ILE A 44 -24.38 8.69 -8.54
C ILE A 44 -25.20 7.64 -7.82
N ALA A 45 -26.31 8.07 -7.21
CA ALA A 45 -27.23 7.16 -6.55
C ALA A 45 -27.85 6.17 -7.54
N MET A 46 -27.99 4.93 -7.09
CA MET A 46 -28.64 3.84 -7.81
C MET A 46 -30.02 3.60 -7.20
N LYS A 47 -31.04 3.54 -8.04
CA LYS A 47 -32.38 3.18 -7.59
C LYS A 47 -32.47 1.66 -7.41
N GLU A 48 -33.24 1.21 -6.42
CA GLU A 48 -33.39 -0.22 -6.14
C GLU A 48 -33.88 -1.03 -7.36
N GLU A 49 -34.74 -0.42 -8.18
CA GLU A 49 -35.28 -1.00 -9.40
C GLU A 49 -34.21 -1.28 -10.47
N GLU A 50 -33.05 -0.62 -10.40
CA GLU A 50 -31.93 -0.76 -11.33
C GLU A 50 -31.02 -1.95 -10.98
N LEU A 51 -31.16 -2.53 -9.79
CA LEU A 51 -30.34 -3.67 -9.36
C LEU A 51 -30.64 -4.90 -10.23
N GLY A 52 -29.58 -5.52 -10.74
CA GLY A 52 -29.68 -6.66 -11.65
C GLY A 52 -30.15 -6.29 -13.08
N GLN A 53 -30.37 -5.00 -13.39
CA GLN A 53 -30.65 -4.58 -14.75
C GLN A 53 -29.39 -4.59 -15.62
N LYS A 54 -29.59 -4.80 -16.92
CA LYS A 54 -28.54 -4.82 -17.94
C LYS A 54 -28.25 -3.47 -18.59
N GLU A 55 -29.06 -2.45 -18.30
CA GLU A 55 -28.87 -1.12 -18.87
C GLU A 55 -28.95 -0.08 -17.75
N LEU A 56 -28.13 0.97 -17.86
CA LEU A 56 -28.20 2.14 -17.00
C LEU A 56 -29.45 2.96 -17.34
N SER A 57 -30.09 3.53 -16.31
CA SER A 57 -31.20 4.45 -16.54
C SER A 57 -30.74 5.73 -17.24
N ALA A 58 -31.68 6.38 -17.93
CA ALA A 58 -31.45 7.66 -18.57
C ALA A 58 -30.98 8.75 -17.59
N GLU A 59 -31.40 8.68 -16.32
CA GLU A 59 -30.98 9.61 -15.28
C GLU A 59 -29.50 9.44 -14.93
N ARG A 60 -29.04 8.19 -14.76
CA ARG A 60 -27.63 7.89 -14.50
C ARG A 60 -26.75 8.24 -15.70
N LEU A 61 -27.19 7.90 -16.91
CA LEU A 61 -26.49 8.30 -18.13
C LEU A 61 -26.38 9.82 -18.28
N ALA A 62 -27.43 10.57 -17.94
CA ALA A 62 -27.39 12.03 -17.94
C ALA A 62 -26.44 12.59 -16.88
N ALA A 63 -26.41 11.99 -15.68
CA ALA A 63 -25.48 12.38 -14.62
C ALA A 63 -24.01 12.13 -15.02
N LEU A 64 -23.70 10.99 -15.64
CA LEU A 64 -22.37 10.68 -16.17
C LEU A 64 -21.93 11.69 -17.23
N ARG A 65 -22.82 12.02 -18.18
CA ARG A 65 -22.54 13.03 -19.22
C ARG A 65 -22.30 14.41 -18.61
N ALA A 66 -23.16 14.82 -17.69
CA ALA A 66 -23.04 16.10 -17.01
C ALA A 66 -21.72 16.20 -16.21
N TRP A 67 -21.34 15.13 -15.51
CA TRP A 67 -20.05 15.07 -14.81
C TRP A 67 -18.88 15.25 -15.78
N TRP A 68 -18.85 14.47 -16.86
CA TRP A 68 -17.78 14.55 -17.86
C TRP A 68 -17.65 15.96 -18.44
N GLU A 69 -18.76 16.56 -18.85
CA GLU A 69 -18.80 17.92 -19.43
C GLU A 69 -18.40 19.02 -18.45
N GLN A 70 -18.56 18.80 -17.15
CA GLN A 70 -18.16 19.75 -16.10
C GLN A 70 -16.67 19.66 -15.74
N LEU A 71 -15.98 18.58 -16.11
CA LEU A 71 -14.55 18.46 -15.85
C LEU A 71 -13.76 19.54 -16.62
N PRO A 72 -12.74 20.16 -16.00
CA PRO A 72 -11.83 21.04 -16.70
C PRO A 72 -11.17 20.35 -17.91
N GLU A 73 -10.97 21.08 -19.01
CA GLU A 73 -10.42 20.52 -20.26
C GLU A 73 -9.07 19.80 -20.04
N ASN A 74 -8.22 20.33 -19.16
CA ASN A 74 -6.94 19.70 -18.83
C ASN A 74 -7.11 18.33 -18.16
N VAL A 75 -8.17 18.14 -17.35
CA VAL A 75 -8.46 16.86 -16.68
C VAL A 75 -9.03 15.86 -17.68
N GLN A 76 -9.95 16.30 -18.55
CA GLN A 76 -10.47 15.46 -19.64
C GLN A 76 -9.33 14.94 -20.54
N GLN A 77 -8.39 15.82 -20.91
CA GLN A 77 -7.22 15.43 -21.70
C GLN A 77 -6.31 14.43 -20.96
N GLN A 78 -6.10 14.59 -19.65
CA GLN A 78 -5.32 13.65 -18.85
C GLN A 78 -5.96 12.25 -18.83
N ILE A 79 -7.29 12.17 -18.69
CA ILE A 79 -8.04 10.91 -18.75
C ILE A 79 -7.89 10.26 -20.13
N GLN A 80 -8.12 11.02 -21.21
CA GLN A 80 -8.01 10.51 -22.59
C GLN A 80 -6.59 10.06 -22.96
N ARG A 81 -5.56 10.71 -22.39
CA ARG A 81 -4.15 10.33 -22.58
C ARG A 81 -3.67 9.23 -21.64
N LYS A 82 -4.52 8.73 -20.74
CA LYS A 82 -4.17 7.71 -19.73
C LYS A 82 -3.06 8.18 -18.78
N GLU A 83 -2.99 9.49 -18.54
CA GLU A 83 -2.08 10.07 -17.53
C GLU A 83 -2.66 9.94 -16.12
N VAL A 84 -3.98 9.82 -16.02
CA VAL A 84 -4.74 9.52 -14.79
C VAL A 84 -5.64 8.30 -15.04
N GLU A 85 -5.97 7.59 -13.97
CA GLU A 85 -6.88 6.45 -13.97
C GLU A 85 -8.26 6.88 -13.46
N LEU A 86 -9.32 6.17 -13.86
CA LEU A 86 -10.63 6.27 -13.23
C LEU A 86 -10.86 5.06 -12.33
N GLU A 87 -11.29 5.29 -11.11
CA GLU A 87 -11.76 4.23 -10.23
C GLU A 87 -13.27 4.33 -10.08
N LEU A 88 -13.96 3.26 -10.45
CA LEU A 88 -15.39 3.11 -10.24
C LEU A 88 -15.58 2.28 -8.97
N VAL A 89 -16.31 2.82 -8.00
CA VAL A 89 -16.63 2.17 -6.74
C VAL A 89 -18.14 2.05 -6.61
N THR A 90 -18.67 0.85 -6.73
CA THR A 90 -20.09 0.60 -6.44
C THR A 90 -20.24 0.21 -4.97
N GLN A 91 -20.99 1.02 -4.22
CA GLN A 91 -21.36 0.76 -2.84
C GLN A 91 -22.80 0.23 -2.83
N LEU A 92 -23.03 -0.93 -2.21
CA LEU A 92 -24.37 -1.48 -2.02
C LEU A 92 -24.59 -1.84 -0.55
N SER A 93 -25.63 -1.30 0.04
CA SER A 93 -26.07 -1.67 1.39
C SER A 93 -27.47 -2.27 1.32
N SER A 94 -27.66 -3.47 1.86
CA SER A 94 -28.97 -4.12 1.88
C SER A 94 -29.19 -4.92 3.15
N THR A 95 -30.46 -5.09 3.52
CA THR A 95 -30.89 -6.10 4.50
C THR A 95 -31.11 -7.49 3.87
N ASP A 96 -31.04 -7.60 2.54
CA ASP A 96 -31.28 -8.83 1.78
C ASP A 96 -29.97 -9.40 1.19
N GLU A 97 -29.60 -10.60 1.62
CA GLU A 97 -28.38 -11.30 1.19
C GLU A 97 -28.39 -11.69 -0.29
N ALA A 98 -29.57 -11.94 -0.87
CA ALA A 98 -29.68 -12.29 -2.28
C ALA A 98 -29.31 -11.12 -3.20
N LYS A 99 -29.53 -9.87 -2.74
CA LYS A 99 -29.25 -8.65 -3.52
C LYS A 99 -27.79 -8.24 -3.53
N MET A 100 -26.98 -8.79 -2.61
CA MET A 100 -25.55 -8.49 -2.52
C MET A 100 -24.67 -9.46 -3.30
N GLN A 101 -25.27 -10.38 -4.06
CA GLN A 101 -24.52 -11.34 -4.85
C GLN A 101 -23.83 -10.66 -6.04
N PRO A 102 -22.62 -11.11 -6.45
CA PRO A 102 -21.88 -10.53 -7.57
C PRO A 102 -22.71 -10.44 -8.86
N GLU A 103 -23.57 -11.43 -9.13
CA GLU A 103 -24.41 -11.46 -10.33
C GLU A 103 -25.39 -10.29 -10.44
N GLN A 104 -25.67 -9.59 -9.33
CA GLN A 104 -26.53 -8.42 -9.29
C GLN A 104 -25.76 -7.10 -9.39
N THR A 105 -24.48 -7.09 -8.98
CA THR A 105 -23.68 -5.87 -8.78
C THR A 105 -22.61 -5.67 -9.86
N ASP A 106 -21.99 -6.75 -10.35
CA ASP A 106 -20.98 -6.69 -11.41
C ASP A 106 -21.54 -6.11 -12.71
N PRO A 107 -22.77 -6.46 -13.18
CA PRO A 107 -23.31 -5.85 -14.40
C PRO A 107 -23.43 -4.33 -14.31
N GLN A 108 -23.73 -3.79 -13.13
CA GLN A 108 -23.93 -2.36 -12.92
C GLN A 108 -22.62 -1.58 -13.02
N ILE A 109 -21.54 -2.13 -12.46
CA ILE A 109 -20.24 -1.45 -12.49
C ILE A 109 -19.62 -1.54 -13.88
N GLU A 110 -19.78 -2.67 -14.58
CA GLU A 110 -19.33 -2.87 -15.95
C GLU A 110 -20.03 -1.89 -16.91
N GLN A 111 -21.36 -1.79 -16.86
CA GLN A 111 -22.12 -0.85 -17.71
C GLN A 111 -21.78 0.61 -17.43
N THR A 112 -21.47 0.96 -16.17
CA THR A 112 -20.98 2.30 -15.85
C THR A 112 -19.64 2.57 -16.51
N GLY A 113 -18.75 1.58 -16.54
CA GLY A 113 -17.51 1.64 -17.31
C GLY A 113 -17.77 1.82 -18.81
N GLU A 114 -18.61 0.98 -19.41
CA GLU A 114 -18.93 1.04 -20.84
C GLU A 114 -19.54 2.39 -21.25
N ALA A 115 -20.50 2.90 -20.47
CA ALA A 115 -21.11 4.20 -20.71
C ALA A 115 -20.07 5.34 -20.62
N LEU A 116 -19.13 5.26 -19.68
CA LEU A 116 -18.04 6.24 -19.58
C LEU A 116 -17.13 6.19 -20.82
N GLU A 117 -16.78 5.01 -21.33
CA GLU A 117 -15.97 4.93 -22.57
C GLU A 117 -16.67 5.60 -23.76
N GLU A 118 -17.99 5.40 -23.88
CA GLU A 118 -18.79 6.02 -24.93
C GLU A 118 -18.84 7.55 -24.78
N ILE A 119 -19.06 8.04 -23.56
CA ILE A 119 -19.14 9.48 -23.25
C ILE A 119 -17.79 10.17 -23.48
N ILE A 120 -16.70 9.54 -23.06
CA ILE A 120 -15.33 10.07 -23.19
C ILE A 120 -14.86 10.01 -24.65
N GLY A 121 -15.36 9.05 -25.42
CA GLY A 121 -14.94 8.80 -26.81
C GLY A 121 -13.58 8.10 -26.92
N SER A 122 -13.09 7.49 -25.85
CA SER A 122 -11.86 6.71 -25.78
C SER A 122 -11.93 5.70 -24.63
N SER A 123 -11.04 4.71 -24.60
CA SER A 123 -10.97 3.75 -23.48
C SER A 123 -9.90 4.19 -22.45
N PRO A 124 -10.28 4.88 -21.36
CA PRO A 124 -9.35 5.27 -20.28
C PRO A 124 -8.84 4.06 -19.50
N GLU A 125 -7.83 4.26 -18.65
CA GLU A 125 -7.45 3.25 -17.66
C GLU A 125 -8.49 3.25 -16.53
N MET A 126 -9.18 2.13 -16.33
CA MET A 126 -10.23 2.00 -15.31
C MET A 126 -9.97 0.84 -14.36
N THR A 127 -10.26 1.07 -13.07
CA THR A 127 -10.31 0.04 -12.04
C THR A 127 -11.70 -0.03 -11.43
N PHE A 128 -12.17 -1.24 -11.15
CA PHE A 128 -13.52 -1.49 -10.66
C PHE A 128 -13.47 -2.08 -9.26
N ARG A 129 -14.28 -1.54 -8.34
CA ARG A 129 -14.41 -2.03 -6.96
C ARG A 129 -15.87 -2.09 -6.57
N VAL A 130 -16.29 -3.23 -6.02
CA VAL A 130 -17.64 -3.43 -5.48
C VAL A 130 -17.53 -3.63 -3.97
N ASN A 131 -18.19 -2.77 -3.20
CA ASN A 131 -18.29 -2.85 -1.75
C ASN A 131 -19.74 -3.17 -1.38
N THR A 132 -19.97 -4.35 -0.80
CA THR A 132 -21.29 -4.76 -0.31
C THR A 132 -21.32 -4.77 1.23
N THR A 133 -22.41 -4.26 1.81
CA THR A 133 -22.61 -4.21 3.26
C THR A 133 -23.97 -4.81 3.62
N LEU A 134 -23.96 -5.91 4.38
CA LEU A 134 -25.19 -6.49 4.94
C LEU A 134 -25.59 -5.70 6.19
N LEU A 135 -26.76 -5.06 6.14
CA LEU A 135 -27.33 -4.36 7.28
C LEU A 135 -28.01 -5.36 8.22
N ASN A 136 -27.78 -5.18 9.53
CA ASN A 136 -28.47 -5.97 10.54
C ASN A 136 -29.98 -5.70 10.49
N LYS A 137 -30.79 -6.77 10.57
CA LYS A 137 -32.26 -6.71 10.59
C LYS A 137 -32.76 -6.00 11.85
N THR A 138 -32.74 -4.68 11.88
CA THR A 138 -33.64 -3.89 12.74
C THR A 138 -34.92 -3.63 11.97
N ALA A 139 -36.02 -4.07 12.56
CA ALA A 139 -37.31 -4.23 11.90
C ALA A 139 -37.85 -2.94 11.25
N GLU A 140 -38.54 -3.17 10.12
CA GLU A 140 -39.42 -2.27 9.35
C GLU A 140 -38.76 -1.62 8.12
N LEU A 141 -39.03 -2.27 6.97
CA LEU A 141 -38.64 -1.99 5.58
C LEU A 141 -37.29 -2.61 5.16
N ALA A 142 -37.36 -3.49 4.15
CA ALA A 142 -36.18 -3.84 3.37
C ALA A 142 -35.76 -2.57 2.62
N SER A 143 -34.61 -2.01 2.99
CA SER A 143 -34.00 -0.90 2.27
C SER A 143 -32.80 -1.44 1.51
N THR A 144 -32.79 -1.23 0.21
CA THR A 144 -31.59 -1.40 -0.60
C THR A 144 -31.17 -0.04 -1.09
N GLU A 145 -29.98 0.39 -0.69
CA GLU A 145 -29.37 1.63 -1.13
C GLU A 145 -28.10 1.29 -1.89
N GLY A 146 -27.99 1.80 -3.12
CA GLY A 146 -26.81 1.64 -3.94
C GLY A 146 -26.31 2.99 -4.44
N SER A 147 -25.02 3.12 -4.64
CA SER A 147 -24.43 4.21 -5.41
C SER A 147 -23.20 3.73 -6.17
N THR A 148 -22.88 4.43 -7.25
CA THR A 148 -21.61 4.26 -7.95
C THR A 148 -20.86 5.58 -7.89
N SER A 149 -19.71 5.55 -7.24
CA SER A 149 -18.78 6.67 -7.19
C SER A 149 -17.74 6.54 -8.29
N ILE A 150 -17.38 7.67 -8.89
CA ILE A 150 -16.32 7.76 -9.89
C ILE A 150 -15.26 8.69 -9.32
N HIS A 151 -14.05 8.16 -9.20
CA HIS A 151 -12.88 8.85 -8.68
C HIS A 151 -11.84 8.99 -9.79
N ILE A 152 -11.16 10.15 -9.85
CA ILE A 152 -10.00 10.33 -10.72
C ILE A 152 -8.75 10.10 -9.87
N LEU A 153 -7.95 9.10 -10.24
CA LEU A 153 -6.74 8.72 -9.53
C LEU A 153 -5.51 9.18 -10.31
N LYS A 154 -4.70 10.02 -9.69
CA LYS A 154 -3.42 10.47 -10.23
C LYS A 154 -2.29 9.60 -9.73
N LYS A 155 -1.44 9.13 -10.65
CA LYS A 155 -0.19 8.44 -10.33
C LYS A 155 0.87 9.45 -9.90
N VAL A 156 1.36 9.30 -8.67
CA VAL A 156 2.42 10.15 -8.11
C VAL A 156 3.54 9.26 -7.59
N SER A 157 4.78 9.57 -7.96
CA SER A 157 5.94 8.88 -7.40
C SER A 157 6.22 9.42 -5.99
N ALA A 158 6.32 8.52 -5.01
CA ALA A 158 6.65 8.83 -3.63
C ALA A 158 7.79 7.95 -3.11
N ASP A 159 8.70 8.52 -2.33
CA ASP A 159 9.77 7.77 -1.66
C ASP A 159 9.19 6.98 -0.47
N LEU A 160 9.42 5.67 -0.41
CA LEU A 160 8.96 4.80 0.66
C LEU A 160 9.50 5.24 2.03
N LYS A 161 10.70 5.83 2.09
CA LYS A 161 11.27 6.37 3.34
C LYS A 161 10.43 7.48 3.95
N SER A 162 9.59 8.16 3.16
CA SER A 162 8.67 9.17 3.69
C SER A 162 7.61 8.59 4.63
N PHE A 163 7.44 7.25 4.65
CA PHE A 163 6.52 6.53 5.52
C PHE A 163 7.20 5.78 6.67
N ASP A 164 8.53 5.89 6.79
CA ASP A 164 9.29 5.28 7.88
C ASP A 164 8.89 5.93 9.21
N GLN A 165 8.70 5.11 10.24
CA GLN A 165 8.32 5.55 11.57
C GLN A 165 9.26 4.96 12.62
N GLU A 166 9.70 5.81 13.54
CA GLU A 166 10.38 5.39 14.75
C GLU A 166 9.48 5.62 15.97
N VAL A 167 9.40 4.64 16.87
CA VAL A 167 8.61 4.68 18.10
C VAL A 167 9.53 4.40 19.28
N HIS A 168 9.59 5.32 20.22
CA HIS A 168 10.46 5.22 21.39
C HIS A 168 9.74 4.51 22.53
N LEU A 169 10.26 3.36 22.97
CA LEU A 169 9.65 2.59 24.05
C LEU A 169 10.26 3.02 25.38
N THR A 170 9.48 3.74 26.18
CA THR A 170 9.89 4.18 27.54
C THR A 170 9.82 3.08 28.59
N THR A 171 9.24 1.92 28.28
CA THR A 171 9.17 0.76 29.18
C THR A 171 9.22 -0.56 28.43
N ALA A 172 9.76 -1.59 29.09
CA ALA A 172 9.80 -2.97 28.59
C ALA A 172 8.41 -3.63 28.44
N SER A 173 7.34 -3.01 28.96
CA SER A 173 5.97 -3.47 28.70
C SER A 173 5.34 -2.72 27.53
N ILE A 174 4.60 -3.45 26.68
CA ILE A 174 3.70 -2.80 25.72
C ILE A 174 2.64 -2.05 26.51
N ARG A 175 2.68 -0.74 26.42
CA ARG A 175 1.59 0.09 26.94
C ARG A 175 0.58 0.33 25.83
N GLN A 176 -0.65 0.65 26.22
CA GLN A 176 -1.70 1.11 25.30
C GLN A 176 -1.20 2.22 24.36
N ALA A 177 -0.30 3.08 24.82
CA ALA A 177 0.34 4.13 24.01
C ALA A 177 1.13 3.60 22.80
N ASN A 178 1.82 2.46 22.92
CA ASN A 178 2.61 1.88 21.82
C ASN A 178 1.67 1.31 20.75
N LEU A 179 0.59 0.64 21.19
CA LEU A 179 -0.47 0.15 20.31
C LEU A 179 -1.15 1.32 19.58
N GLN A 180 -1.50 2.38 20.30
CA GLN A 180 -2.07 3.60 19.71
C GLN A 180 -1.13 4.22 18.68
N THR A 181 0.18 4.24 18.93
CA THR A 181 1.15 4.78 17.97
C THR A 181 1.22 3.94 16.69
N MET A 182 1.27 2.60 16.80
CA MET A 182 1.25 1.72 15.62
C MET A 182 -0.08 1.81 14.86
N GLN A 183 -1.21 1.92 15.58
CA GLN A 183 -2.52 2.14 14.98
C GLN A 183 -2.58 3.48 14.24
N GLN A 184 -2.08 4.55 14.86
CA GLN A 184 -2.02 5.87 14.22
C GLN A 184 -1.13 5.87 12.98
N TRP A 185 0.05 5.24 13.03
CA TRP A 185 0.89 5.07 11.87
C TRP A 185 0.13 4.38 10.73
N TRP A 186 -0.48 3.23 11.00
CA TRP A 186 -1.26 2.50 10.00
C TRP A 186 -2.40 3.32 9.41
N MET A 187 -3.22 3.96 10.27
CA MET A 187 -4.37 4.77 9.84
C MET A 187 -3.98 6.02 9.06
N ASN A 188 -2.76 6.52 9.23
CA ASN A 188 -2.25 7.69 8.51
C ASN A 188 -1.58 7.34 7.17
N LEU A 189 -1.34 6.06 6.87
CA LEU A 189 -0.86 5.65 5.54
C LEU A 189 -1.95 5.92 4.49
N PRO A 190 -1.59 6.40 3.28
CA PRO A 190 -2.53 6.48 2.16
C PRO A 190 -3.21 5.12 1.90
N GLU A 191 -4.49 5.12 1.51
CA GLU A 191 -5.24 3.88 1.27
C GLU A 191 -4.55 2.98 0.23
N ASP A 192 -3.99 3.55 -0.82
CA ASP A 192 -3.23 2.80 -1.84
C ASP A 192 -1.98 2.12 -1.24
N ILE A 193 -1.30 2.74 -0.27
CA ILE A 193 -0.19 2.08 0.45
C ILE A 193 -0.71 0.91 1.29
N GLN A 194 -1.79 1.11 2.04
CA GLN A 194 -2.38 0.05 2.86
C GLN A 194 -2.78 -1.14 1.98
N LEU A 195 -3.41 -0.88 0.83
CA LEU A 195 -3.81 -1.88 -0.14
C LEU A 195 -2.59 -2.64 -0.70
N LYS A 196 -1.54 -1.92 -1.10
CA LYS A 196 -0.30 -2.51 -1.61
C LYS A 196 0.42 -3.37 -0.56
N ILE A 197 0.36 -2.99 0.71
CA ILE A 197 0.82 -3.84 1.82
C ILE A 197 -0.04 -5.10 1.90
N GLN A 198 -1.37 -4.97 1.94
CA GLN A 198 -2.29 -6.10 2.07
C GLN A 198 -2.20 -7.10 0.91
N GLN A 199 -1.98 -6.61 -0.31
CA GLN A 199 -1.77 -7.39 -1.53
C GLN A 199 -0.37 -8.01 -1.63
N GLY A 200 0.55 -7.61 -0.75
CA GLY A 200 1.92 -8.12 -0.72
C GLY A 200 2.81 -7.55 -1.83
N GLU A 201 2.47 -6.41 -2.42
CA GLU A 201 3.38 -5.61 -3.25
C GLU A 201 4.45 -4.92 -2.38
N LEU A 202 4.03 -4.48 -1.20
CA LEU A 202 4.88 -3.92 -0.16
C LEU A 202 4.99 -4.88 1.02
N ARG A 203 6.14 -4.83 1.69
CA ARG A 203 6.34 -5.46 2.99
C ARG A 203 6.68 -4.39 4.04
N ILE A 204 6.39 -4.74 5.29
CA ILE A 204 6.77 -3.95 6.46
C ILE A 204 7.98 -4.62 7.11
N ASP A 205 9.10 -3.91 7.20
CA ASP A 205 10.25 -4.33 7.99
C ASP A 205 10.16 -3.65 9.37
N LEU A 206 9.95 -4.44 10.42
CA LEU A 206 9.87 -4.01 11.81
C LEU A 206 11.15 -4.42 12.54
N SER A 207 11.90 -3.44 13.03
CA SER A 207 13.10 -3.67 13.84
C SER A 207 12.86 -3.24 15.28
N ALA A 208 13.09 -4.13 16.24
CA ALA A 208 13.24 -3.74 17.65
C ALA A 208 14.72 -3.56 17.96
N VAL A 209 15.10 -2.35 18.35
CA VAL A 209 16.48 -1.93 18.57
C VAL A 209 16.69 -1.75 20.07
N ALA A 210 17.47 -2.64 20.70
CA ALA A 210 17.95 -2.44 22.06
C ALA A 210 19.11 -1.44 22.05
N LEU A 211 19.07 -0.46 22.95
CA LEU A 211 20.11 0.55 23.08
C LEU A 211 21.16 0.11 24.10
N ASP A 212 22.37 -0.15 23.63
CA ASP A 212 23.51 -0.51 24.47
C ASP A 212 24.09 0.73 25.16
N ARG A 213 23.89 0.80 26.47
CA ARG A 213 24.44 1.84 27.37
C ARG A 213 25.66 1.34 28.15
N GLY A 214 26.18 0.15 27.86
CA GLY A 214 27.30 -0.48 28.58
C GLY A 214 26.95 -1.02 29.97
N ILE A 215 25.66 -1.20 30.27
CA ILE A 215 25.15 -1.65 31.58
C ILE A 215 24.79 -3.15 31.55
N GLU A 216 24.19 -3.62 30.46
CA GLU A 216 23.70 -4.99 30.30
C GLU A 216 24.58 -5.78 29.31
N SER A 217 24.56 -7.12 29.39
CA SER A 217 25.28 -7.95 28.42
C SER A 217 24.59 -7.93 27.05
N ALA A 218 25.37 -8.06 25.97
CA ALA A 218 24.83 -8.12 24.61
C ALA A 218 23.84 -9.28 24.42
N GLU A 219 24.04 -10.41 25.10
CA GLU A 219 23.11 -11.55 25.08
C GLU A 219 21.74 -11.18 25.64
N LEU A 220 21.71 -10.48 26.80
CA LEU A 220 20.47 -10.03 27.42
C LEU A 220 19.75 -8.96 26.58
N LEU A 221 20.51 -8.03 25.98
CA LEU A 221 19.95 -7.02 25.07
C LEU A 221 19.38 -7.66 23.80
N GLY A 222 20.05 -8.68 23.27
CA GLY A 222 19.60 -9.47 22.12
C GLY A 222 18.31 -10.21 22.41
N GLU A 223 18.20 -10.87 23.57
CA GLU A 223 16.98 -11.59 23.96
C GLU A 223 15.79 -10.61 24.12
N LYS A 224 15.99 -9.48 24.81
CA LYS A 224 14.95 -8.46 25.00
C LYS A 224 14.47 -7.87 23.67
N SER A 225 15.39 -7.48 22.79
CA SER A 225 15.04 -6.94 21.47
C SER A 225 14.31 -7.99 20.63
N HIS A 226 14.72 -9.25 20.68
CA HIS A 226 14.04 -10.32 19.97
C HIS A 226 12.60 -10.54 20.45
N GLN A 227 12.39 -10.66 21.77
CA GLN A 227 11.06 -10.77 22.35
C GLN A 227 10.18 -9.57 21.96
N GLN A 228 10.74 -8.37 21.99
CA GLN A 228 10.03 -7.16 21.61
C GLN A 228 9.68 -7.13 20.11
N ALA A 229 10.58 -7.59 19.24
CA ALA A 229 10.35 -7.65 17.79
C ALA A 229 9.19 -8.58 17.45
N LEU A 230 9.14 -9.78 18.05
CA LEU A 230 8.05 -10.73 17.85
C LEU A 230 6.72 -10.14 18.30
N LEU A 231 6.69 -9.59 19.51
CA LEU A 231 5.50 -9.05 20.14
C LEU A 231 4.92 -7.85 19.38
N MET A 232 5.77 -6.93 18.92
CA MET A 232 5.36 -5.79 18.10
C MET A 232 4.94 -6.25 16.69
N GLY A 233 5.63 -7.24 16.12
CA GLY A 233 5.26 -7.86 14.86
C GLY A 233 3.85 -8.46 14.89
N ASP A 234 3.53 -9.22 15.94
CA ASP A 234 2.20 -9.81 16.13
C ASP A 234 1.12 -8.74 16.25
N LEU A 235 1.38 -7.67 17.03
CA LEU A 235 0.44 -6.55 17.16
C LEU A 235 0.25 -5.83 15.83
N LEU A 236 1.32 -5.58 15.09
CA LEU A 236 1.22 -4.94 13.79
C LEU A 236 0.46 -5.81 12.81
N GLN A 237 0.64 -7.13 12.85
CA GLN A 237 -0.13 -8.07 12.04
C GLN A 237 -1.63 -8.03 12.39
N GLN A 238 -1.98 -7.86 13.67
CA GLN A 238 -3.38 -7.68 14.08
C GLN A 238 -3.97 -6.36 13.56
N ILE A 239 -3.17 -5.30 13.48
CA ILE A 239 -3.58 -4.00 12.92
C ILE A 239 -3.78 -4.11 11.41
N VAL A 240 -2.84 -4.72 10.67
CA VAL A 240 -2.92 -4.89 9.21
C VAL A 240 -4.08 -5.82 8.83
N GLY A 241 -4.31 -6.87 9.63
CA GLY A 241 -5.45 -7.76 9.53
C GLY A 241 -5.14 -9.15 8.97
N PHE A 242 -6.21 -9.92 8.80
CA PHE A 242 -6.19 -11.29 8.28
C PHE A 242 -7.38 -11.49 7.34
N TYR A 243 -7.21 -12.34 6.33
CA TYR A 243 -8.32 -12.85 5.53
C TYR A 243 -8.63 -14.30 5.91
N ARG A 244 -9.90 -14.70 5.77
CA ARG A 244 -10.34 -16.06 6.11
C ARG A 244 -10.57 -16.87 4.85
N GLN A 245 -9.92 -18.02 4.74
CA GLN A 245 -10.10 -18.99 3.66
C GLN A 245 -10.17 -20.39 4.26
N ASP A 246 -11.18 -21.18 3.89
CA ASP A 246 -11.39 -22.56 4.39
C ASP A 246 -11.36 -22.68 5.93
N GLY A 247 -11.92 -21.69 6.62
CA GLY A 247 -11.95 -21.65 8.08
C GLY A 247 -10.63 -21.29 8.76
N LYS A 248 -9.55 -21.06 8.00
CA LYS A 248 -8.24 -20.62 8.49
C LYS A 248 -8.04 -19.12 8.24
N ASN A 249 -7.34 -18.47 9.17
CA ASN A 249 -6.95 -17.07 9.03
C ASN A 249 -5.54 -17.00 8.43
N TYR A 250 -5.39 -16.20 7.39
CA TYR A 250 -4.13 -15.95 6.70
C TYR A 250 -3.76 -14.47 6.88
N PRO A 251 -2.51 -14.15 7.24
CA PRO A 251 -2.09 -12.77 7.46
C PRO A 251 -2.23 -11.97 6.17
N LEU A 252 -2.79 -10.75 6.29
CA LEU A 252 -2.71 -9.76 5.21
C LEU A 252 -1.35 -9.07 5.26
N GLY A 253 -0.74 -8.90 4.10
CA GLY A 253 0.59 -8.33 3.96
C GLY A 253 1.73 -9.17 4.55
N ARG A 254 2.96 -8.70 4.32
CA ARG A 254 4.19 -9.35 4.77
C ARG A 254 4.88 -8.47 5.81
N ILE A 255 5.00 -8.97 7.04
CA ILE A 255 5.74 -8.30 8.11
C ILE A 255 6.99 -9.11 8.42
N ARG A 256 8.16 -8.48 8.29
CA ARG A 256 9.45 -9.05 8.67
C ARG A 256 9.89 -8.42 9.98
N THR A 257 10.14 -9.23 10.99
CA THR A 257 10.65 -8.76 12.28
C THR A 257 12.16 -8.95 12.37
N GLN A 258 12.85 -8.01 13.00
CA GLN A 258 14.28 -8.08 13.25
C GLN A 258 14.61 -7.56 14.66
N ALA A 259 15.59 -8.19 15.29
CA ALA A 259 16.17 -7.75 16.56
C ALA A 259 17.54 -7.12 16.29
N LEU A 260 17.79 -5.93 16.83
CA LEU A 260 19.03 -5.19 16.66
C LEU A 260 19.53 -4.69 18.01
N ILE A 261 20.85 -4.51 18.10
CA ILE A 261 21.50 -3.82 19.21
C ILE A 261 22.27 -2.66 18.61
N GLU A 262 22.05 -1.46 19.12
CA GLU A 262 22.77 -0.25 18.70
C GLU A 262 23.40 0.45 19.89
N PRO A 263 24.61 1.01 19.73
CA PRO A 263 25.24 1.80 20.78
C PRO A 263 24.40 3.05 21.04
N TYR A 264 24.15 3.35 22.31
CA TYR A 264 23.53 4.62 22.69
C TYR A 264 24.46 5.79 22.37
N GLN A 265 23.92 6.80 21.69
CA GLN A 265 24.62 8.06 21.40
C GLN A 265 23.90 9.20 22.14
N GLU A 266 24.63 10.04 22.88
CA GLU A 266 24.06 11.17 23.64
C GLU A 266 23.30 12.15 22.73
N GLU A 267 23.70 12.23 21.46
CA GLU A 267 23.08 13.05 20.40
C GLU A 267 21.62 12.66 20.13
N MET A 268 21.21 11.43 20.47
CA MET A 268 19.83 10.94 20.32
C MET A 268 18.83 11.65 21.25
N LYS A 269 19.29 12.32 22.33
CA LYS A 269 18.46 13.06 23.31
C LYS A 269 17.25 12.28 23.85
N LEU A 270 17.36 10.95 23.93
CA LEU A 270 16.30 10.08 24.45
C LEU A 270 16.24 10.16 25.97
N ASP A 271 15.04 10.07 26.54
CA ASP A 271 14.83 9.88 27.98
C ASP A 271 15.65 8.65 28.45
N GLU A 272 16.27 8.74 29.63
CA GLU A 272 17.09 7.66 30.21
C GLU A 272 16.33 6.34 30.35
N LYS A 273 14.99 6.37 30.40
CA LYS A 273 14.12 5.20 30.47
C LYS A 273 13.89 4.52 29.13
N VAL A 274 14.26 5.16 28.02
CA VAL A 274 14.20 4.55 26.68
C VAL A 274 15.40 3.64 26.51
N ASN A 275 15.13 2.34 26.54
CA ASN A 275 16.12 1.27 26.33
C ASN A 275 15.84 0.46 25.07
N THR A 276 14.71 0.70 24.41
CA THR A 276 14.34 0.03 23.17
C THR A 276 13.60 0.99 22.24
N LEU A 277 13.88 0.89 20.95
CA LEU A 277 13.22 1.64 19.88
C LEU A 277 12.56 0.64 18.93
N ILE A 278 11.41 1.00 18.36
CA ILE A 278 10.81 0.26 17.24
C ILE A 278 10.96 1.10 16.00
N ARG A 279 11.54 0.53 14.95
CA ARG A 279 11.58 1.14 13.62
C ARG A 279 10.68 0.35 12.69
N ILE A 280 9.81 1.05 12.00
CA ILE A 280 8.89 0.51 11.01
C ILE A 280 9.27 1.13 9.67
N GLN A 281 9.54 0.28 8.68
CA GLN A 281 9.96 0.72 7.35
C GLN A 281 9.15 0.00 6.28
N LEU A 282 8.84 0.70 5.19
CA LEU A 282 8.23 0.08 4.02
C LEU A 282 9.30 -0.30 3.01
N ARG A 283 9.22 -1.52 2.48
CA ARG A 283 10.10 -2.03 1.42
C ARG A 283 9.30 -2.71 0.32
N PRO A 284 9.80 -2.74 -0.92
CA PRO A 284 9.22 -3.60 -1.95
C PRO A 284 9.27 -5.07 -1.51
N ALA A 285 8.19 -5.81 -1.74
CA ALA A 285 8.08 -7.19 -1.24
C ALA A 285 9.07 -8.18 -1.90
N ASN A 286 9.58 -7.86 -3.09
CA ASN A 286 10.45 -8.73 -3.90
C ASN A 286 11.95 -8.48 -3.68
N GLU A 287 12.34 -7.56 -2.80
CA GLU A 287 13.76 -7.38 -2.47
C GLU A 287 14.25 -8.51 -1.56
N LEU A 288 14.86 -9.54 -2.13
CA LEU A 288 15.68 -10.48 -1.36
C LEU A 288 16.75 -9.69 -0.59
N PRO A 289 17.01 -9.98 0.69
CA PRO A 289 18.05 -9.28 1.42
C PRO A 289 19.41 -9.52 0.75
N ALA A 290 20.17 -8.44 0.60
CA ALA A 290 21.61 -8.54 0.41
C ALA A 290 22.26 -9.14 1.67
N GLY A 291 22.42 -10.47 1.70
CA GLY A 291 23.38 -11.22 2.53
C GLY A 291 22.93 -11.70 3.92
N PRO A 292 23.77 -12.52 4.58
CA PRO A 292 24.19 -13.88 4.18
C PRO A 292 23.50 -14.96 5.05
N ILE A 293 23.65 -16.22 4.62
CA ILE A 293 23.28 -17.44 5.37
C ILE A 293 24.24 -17.62 6.56
#